data_AF-A0A9W9KCL9-F1
#
_entry.id   AF-A0A9W9KCL9-F1
#
_cell.length_a   1.000
_cell.length_b   1.000
_cell.length_c   1.000
_cell.angle_alpha   90.00
_cell.angle_beta   90.00
_cell.angle_gamma   90.00
#
_symmetry.space_group_name_H-M   'P 1'
#
loop_
_entity.id
_entity.type
_entity.pdbx_description
1 polymer ?
#
loop_
_entity_poly.entity_id
_entity_poly.type
_entity_poly.pdbx_seq_one_letter_code
_entity_poly.pdbx_strand_id
1 'polypeptide(L)'
;MSRQPQQCPNFLEHFALIYIDREGNLRHEVSASIFDSAYSILSPQVTGAFLKAVAEPRTSSQLEPFKASLASNAPRTPEKRAIQREIRRARTEEQDWYAGTAIFPITAQLPVNQRDLLRRCYEKIFQNLQQANCRVIAKIYIRLAEPHKQAQYPYNGRKHVQGKTQQFNPEETKPPWWPLGVTHREPDHLPKSERIALLIHILCELRTSHGITARKLRNAGRLVQHQIAPTERLQLLDELYRVREEEEKFLDAAIGRLL
;
A
#
# COMPACT_ATOMS: atom_id res chain seq x y z
N MET A 1 -17.03 10.04 -44.77
CA MET A 1 -17.61 9.43 -43.56
C MET A 1 -16.60 9.60 -42.43
N SER A 2 -16.73 10.67 -41.67
CA SER A 2 -15.80 11.03 -40.60
C SER A 2 -16.08 10.17 -39.38
N ARG A 3 -15.10 9.36 -38.95
CA ARG A 3 -15.19 8.60 -37.70
C ARG A 3 -15.12 9.59 -36.54
N GLN A 4 -16.22 9.72 -35.79
CA GLN A 4 -16.19 10.38 -34.49
C GLN A 4 -15.30 9.55 -33.55
N PRO A 5 -14.42 10.18 -32.75
CA PRO A 5 -13.66 9.48 -31.73
C PRO A 5 -14.63 8.96 -30.66
N GLN A 6 -14.58 7.65 -30.39
CA GLN A 6 -15.32 7.01 -29.31
C GLN A 6 -14.93 7.69 -27.99
N GLN A 7 -15.88 8.42 -27.40
CA GLN A 7 -15.77 8.90 -26.03
C GLN A 7 -15.78 7.69 -25.10
N CYS A 8 -14.66 7.45 -24.41
CA CYS A 8 -14.60 6.49 -23.33
C CYS A 8 -15.46 7.00 -22.14
N PRO A 9 -16.15 6.12 -21.39
CA PRO A 9 -16.91 6.56 -20.23
C PRO A 9 -15.94 6.98 -19.12
N ASN A 10 -15.95 8.28 -18.79
CA ASN A 10 -15.21 8.85 -17.66
C ASN A 10 -15.87 8.36 -16.35
N PHE A 11 -15.25 7.40 -15.67
CA PHE A 11 -15.76 6.81 -14.41
C PHE A 11 -15.50 7.67 -13.15
N LEU A 12 -15.05 8.91 -13.29
CA LEU A 12 -15.02 9.88 -12.20
C LEU A 12 -15.96 11.04 -12.54
N GLU A 13 -17.16 10.97 -11.97
CA GLU A 13 -18.19 11.98 -12.17
C GLU A 13 -17.80 13.32 -11.53
N HIS A 14 -16.95 13.30 -10.48
CA HIS A 14 -16.47 14.48 -9.75
C HIS A 14 -14.98 14.36 -9.39
N PHE A 15 -14.10 15.19 -9.96
CA PHE A 15 -12.67 15.20 -9.60
C PHE A 15 -11.99 16.56 -9.81
N ALA A 16 -10.94 16.83 -9.03
CA ALA A 16 -9.97 17.91 -9.25
C ALA A 16 -8.54 17.35 -9.12
N LEU A 17 -7.66 17.70 -10.04
CA LEU A 17 -6.27 17.26 -10.12
C LEU A 17 -5.37 18.49 -10.18
N ILE A 18 -4.26 18.47 -9.44
CA ILE A 18 -3.19 19.47 -9.48
C ILE A 18 -1.85 18.75 -9.67
N TYR A 19 -1.02 19.17 -10.61
CA TYR A 19 0.22 18.49 -10.97
C TYR A 19 1.27 19.43 -11.59
N ILE A 20 2.51 18.95 -11.72
CA ILE A 20 3.59 19.63 -12.45
C ILE A 20 3.79 18.89 -13.78
N ASP A 21 3.73 19.60 -14.90
CA ASP A 21 4.00 19.04 -16.23
C ASP A 21 5.49 18.81 -16.48
N ARG A 22 5.83 18.22 -17.64
CA ARG A 22 7.23 17.87 -17.97
C ARG A 22 8.10 19.12 -18.13
N GLU A 23 7.48 20.25 -18.41
CA GLU A 23 8.09 21.56 -18.58
C GLU A 23 8.21 22.32 -17.24
N GLY A 24 7.76 21.73 -16.13
CA GLY A 24 7.87 22.30 -14.79
C GLY A 24 6.74 23.26 -14.42
N ASN A 25 5.69 23.35 -15.23
CA ASN A 25 4.58 24.26 -14.98
C ASN A 25 3.51 23.61 -14.11
N LEU A 26 2.89 24.42 -13.24
CA LEU A 26 1.71 24.01 -12.51
C LEU A 26 0.51 23.87 -13.45
N ARG A 27 -0.09 22.69 -13.46
CA ARG A 27 -1.33 22.39 -14.18
C ARG A 27 -2.40 21.90 -13.23
N HIS A 28 -3.64 22.07 -13.65
CA HIS A 28 -4.78 21.48 -12.98
C HIS A 28 -5.87 21.07 -13.96
N GLU A 29 -6.63 20.05 -13.59
CA GLU A 29 -7.76 19.51 -14.35
C GLU A 29 -8.94 19.28 -13.42
N VAL A 30 -10.16 19.54 -13.88
CA VAL A 30 -11.39 19.36 -13.10
C VAL A 30 -12.48 18.73 -13.96
N SER A 31 -13.36 17.95 -13.35
CA SER A 31 -14.56 17.45 -14.02
C SER A 31 -15.56 18.57 -14.28
N ALA A 32 -16.38 18.41 -15.33
CA ALA A 32 -17.41 19.39 -15.71
C ALA A 32 -18.39 19.69 -14.56
N SER A 33 -18.69 18.68 -13.75
CA SER A 33 -19.61 18.75 -12.61
C SER A 33 -19.16 19.63 -11.44
N ILE A 34 -17.86 19.93 -11.34
CA ILE A 34 -17.30 20.77 -10.27
C ILE A 34 -16.56 22.00 -10.82
N PHE A 35 -16.68 22.26 -12.13
CA PHE A 35 -16.00 23.35 -12.82
C PHE A 35 -16.28 24.70 -12.14
N ASP A 36 -17.53 24.95 -11.75
CA ASP A 36 -17.93 26.20 -11.08
C ASP A 36 -17.30 26.37 -9.69
N SER A 37 -16.92 25.25 -9.05
CA SER A 37 -16.25 25.25 -7.74
C SER A 37 -14.72 25.12 -7.85
N ALA A 38 -14.17 24.97 -9.05
CA ALA A 38 -12.75 24.70 -9.29
C ALA A 38 -11.84 25.75 -8.67
N TYR A 39 -12.20 27.04 -8.80
CA TYR A 39 -11.43 28.16 -8.24
C TYR A 39 -11.48 28.25 -6.71
N SER A 40 -12.49 27.63 -6.08
CA SER A 40 -12.59 27.53 -4.61
C SER A 40 -11.75 26.36 -4.10
N ILE A 41 -11.83 25.20 -4.78
CA ILE A 41 -11.10 23.97 -4.42
C ILE A 41 -9.60 24.14 -4.68
N LEU A 42 -9.24 24.67 -5.84
CA LEU A 42 -7.87 24.94 -6.29
C LEU A 42 -7.54 26.41 -6.16
N SER A 43 -7.86 26.97 -4.99
CA SER A 43 -7.61 28.39 -4.71
C SER A 43 -6.12 28.73 -4.84
N PRO A 44 -5.78 30.02 -5.05
CA PRO A 44 -4.39 30.49 -5.06
C PRO A 44 -3.57 30.07 -3.82
N GLN A 45 -4.23 29.90 -2.68
CA GLN A 45 -3.61 29.45 -1.43
C GLN A 45 -3.22 27.97 -1.53
N VAL A 46 -4.10 27.13 -2.06
CA VAL A 46 -3.87 25.69 -2.24
C VAL A 46 -2.79 25.44 -3.30
N THR A 47 -2.89 26.12 -4.44
CA THR A 47 -1.91 26.01 -5.52
C THR A 47 -0.54 26.54 -5.10
N GLY A 48 -0.50 27.64 -4.35
CA GLY A 48 0.73 28.18 -3.76
C GLY A 48 1.36 27.26 -2.72
N ALA A 49 0.57 26.66 -1.83
CA ALA A 49 1.05 25.69 -0.84
C ALA A 49 1.62 24.43 -1.51
N PHE A 50 0.95 23.94 -2.57
CA PHE A 50 1.43 22.83 -3.38
C PHE A 50 2.78 23.16 -4.03
N LEU A 51 2.89 24.31 -4.71
CA LEU A 51 4.13 24.75 -5.33
C LEU A 51 5.27 24.88 -4.32
N LYS A 52 5.00 25.46 -3.16
CA LYS A 52 5.97 25.58 -2.06
C LYS A 52 6.45 24.21 -1.59
N ALA A 53 5.53 23.27 -1.36
CA ALA A 53 5.85 21.91 -0.92
C ALA A 53 6.66 21.10 -1.95
N VAL A 54 6.50 21.40 -3.23
CA VAL A 54 7.26 20.77 -4.32
C VAL A 54 8.64 21.44 -4.52
N ALA A 55 8.73 22.75 -4.30
CA ALA A 55 9.95 23.53 -4.54
C ALA A 55 10.93 23.54 -3.35
N GLU A 56 10.48 23.31 -2.12
CA GLU A 56 11.36 23.35 -0.94
C GLU A 56 12.12 22.02 -0.73
N PRO A 57 13.47 22.03 -0.73
CA PRO A 57 14.25 20.90 -0.23
C PRO A 57 14.03 20.80 1.29
N ARG A 58 13.56 19.65 1.75
CA ARG A 58 13.12 19.45 3.14
C ARG A 58 14.26 19.68 4.14
N THR A 59 14.29 20.83 4.81
CA THR A 59 15.07 21.04 6.04
C THR A 59 14.15 20.91 7.25
N SER A 60 14.52 19.98 8.13
CA SER A 60 13.76 19.43 9.27
C SER A 60 13.52 20.39 10.44
N SER A 61 13.09 21.62 10.20
CA SER A 61 12.81 22.54 11.32
C SER A 61 11.90 23.68 10.90
N GLN A 62 10.58 23.51 11.11
CA GLN A 62 9.64 24.53 11.63
C GLN A 62 8.20 24.18 11.25
N LEU A 63 7.53 23.43 12.13
CA LEU A 63 6.07 23.44 12.26
C LEU A 63 5.75 23.26 13.75
N GLU A 64 5.39 24.35 14.43
CA GLU A 64 4.83 24.31 15.80
C GLU A 64 3.30 24.41 15.71
N PRO A 65 2.54 23.43 16.24
CA PRO A 65 1.10 23.57 16.43
C PRO A 65 0.73 23.94 17.88
N PHE A 66 -0.37 24.67 17.98
CA PHE A 66 -1.08 25.16 19.16
C PHE A 66 -1.13 24.18 20.36
N LYS A 67 -0.80 24.65 21.56
CA LYS A 67 -0.88 23.88 22.82
C LYS A 67 -2.28 23.93 23.41
N ALA A 68 -2.93 22.77 23.56
CA ALA A 68 -4.01 22.57 24.53
C ALA A 68 -3.48 21.75 25.71
N SER A 69 -3.51 22.38 26.88
CA SER A 69 -3.20 21.79 28.18
C SER A 69 -4.30 20.80 28.60
N LEU A 70 -3.92 19.67 29.18
CA LEU A 70 -4.59 19.06 30.34
C LEU A 70 -3.72 17.93 30.92
N ALA A 71 -3.42 18.04 32.20
CA ALA A 71 -2.58 17.15 32.98
C ALA A 71 -3.35 15.97 33.57
N SER A 72 -2.70 14.81 33.72
CA SER A 72 -2.88 13.95 34.89
C SER A 72 -1.69 13.01 35.12
N ASN A 73 -1.35 12.85 36.39
CA ASN A 73 -0.09 12.32 36.92
C ASN A 73 -0.12 10.80 37.15
N ALA A 74 0.98 10.11 36.80
CA ALA A 74 1.49 8.91 37.46
C ALA A 74 2.96 8.67 37.04
N PRO A 75 3.89 8.32 37.94
CA PRO A 75 5.31 8.27 37.64
C PRO A 75 5.66 7.01 36.83
N ARG A 76 6.16 7.21 35.61
CA ARG A 76 6.85 6.20 34.80
C ARG A 76 8.13 6.83 34.29
N THR A 77 9.23 6.08 34.32
CA THR A 77 10.60 6.56 34.12
C THR A 77 10.77 7.38 32.82
N PRO A 78 11.64 8.40 32.80
CA PRO A 78 11.72 9.39 31.71
C PRO A 78 12.06 8.78 30.35
N GLU A 79 12.90 7.75 30.34
CA GLU A 79 13.47 7.13 29.15
C GLU A 79 12.43 6.32 28.32
N LYS A 80 11.58 5.54 29.00
CA LYS A 80 10.49 4.80 28.32
C LYS A 80 9.39 5.74 27.79
N ARG A 81 9.21 6.92 28.39
CA ARG A 81 8.24 7.93 27.95
C ARG A 81 8.67 8.64 26.67
N ALA A 82 9.96 8.90 26.48
CA ALA A 82 10.49 9.50 25.26
C ALA A 82 10.25 8.56 24.05
N ILE A 83 10.68 7.30 24.17
CA ILE A 83 10.52 6.28 23.11
C ILE A 83 9.04 6.04 22.78
N GLN A 84 8.16 5.95 23.78
CA GLN A 84 6.73 5.74 23.53
C GLN A 84 6.05 6.96 22.90
N ARG A 85 6.47 8.18 23.24
CA ARG A 85 5.99 9.42 22.61
C ARG A 85 6.49 9.55 21.18
N GLU A 86 7.73 9.16 20.91
CA GLU A 86 8.34 9.14 19.59
C GLU A 86 7.68 8.08 18.69
N ILE A 87 7.38 6.89 19.22
CA ILE A 87 6.59 5.86 18.52
C ILE A 87 5.15 6.32 18.25
N ARG A 88 4.51 7.02 19.21
CA ARG A 88 3.15 7.56 19.03
C ARG A 88 3.14 8.72 18.03
N ARG A 89 4.11 9.61 18.11
CA ARG A 89 4.31 10.74 17.20
C ARG A 89 4.63 10.25 15.79
N ALA A 90 5.52 9.27 15.63
CA ALA A 90 5.78 8.62 14.35
C ALA A 90 4.54 7.91 13.77
N ARG A 91 3.68 7.32 14.63
CA ARG A 91 2.38 6.74 14.20
C ARG A 91 1.38 7.78 13.74
N THR A 92 1.31 8.93 14.41
CA THR A 92 0.40 10.03 14.05
C THR A 92 0.92 10.78 12.80
N GLU A 93 2.23 11.02 12.70
CA GLU A 93 2.88 11.59 11.51
C GLU A 93 2.78 10.65 10.29
N GLU A 94 2.79 9.31 10.47
CA GLU A 94 2.46 8.37 9.39
C GLU A 94 1.00 8.53 8.95
N GLN A 95 0.05 8.74 9.86
CA GLN A 95 -1.38 8.88 9.54
C GLN A 95 -1.70 10.19 8.80
N ASP A 96 -1.04 11.30 9.15
CA ASP A 96 -1.27 12.61 8.54
C ASP A 96 -0.64 12.74 7.13
N TRP A 97 0.44 12.00 6.84
CA TRP A 97 1.03 11.95 5.49
C TRP A 97 0.12 11.29 4.43
N TYR A 98 -0.73 10.34 4.83
CA TYR A 98 -1.62 9.62 3.90
C TYR A 98 -2.95 10.33 3.62
N ALA A 99 -3.28 11.43 4.34
CA ALA A 99 -4.54 12.14 4.15
C ALA A 99 -4.55 13.03 2.89
N GLY A 100 -3.37 13.39 2.34
CA GLY A 100 -3.25 14.41 1.30
C GLY A 100 -2.77 13.94 -0.08
N THR A 101 -2.45 12.66 -0.27
CA THR A 101 -2.08 12.18 -1.62
C THR A 101 -3.36 11.79 -2.34
N ALA A 102 -3.87 12.69 -3.18
CA ALA A 102 -4.87 12.37 -4.18
C ALA A 102 -4.50 11.02 -4.80
N ILE A 103 -5.35 10.03 -4.57
CA ILE A 103 -5.27 8.73 -5.19
C ILE A 103 -5.11 9.03 -6.67
N PHE A 104 -3.92 8.76 -7.27
CA PHE A 104 -3.79 8.63 -8.72
C PHE A 104 -5.07 7.93 -9.14
N PRO A 105 -5.93 8.50 -10.00
CA PRO A 105 -7.22 7.90 -10.26
C PRO A 105 -6.96 6.46 -10.66
N ILE A 106 -7.20 5.51 -9.75
CA ILE A 106 -6.90 4.09 -10.00
C ILE A 106 -7.86 3.58 -11.09
N THR A 107 -8.88 4.39 -11.40
CA THR A 107 -9.81 4.33 -12.53
C THR A 107 -9.24 4.80 -13.86
N ALA A 108 -8.08 5.48 -13.90
CA ALA A 108 -7.38 5.71 -15.16
C ALA A 108 -6.96 4.33 -15.69
N GLN A 109 -7.21 4.05 -16.97
CA GLN A 109 -6.85 2.79 -17.61
C GLN A 109 -5.35 2.53 -17.45
N LEU A 110 -4.95 1.87 -16.36
CA LEU A 110 -3.57 1.62 -16.05
C LEU A 110 -3.04 0.66 -17.13
N PRO A 111 -1.99 1.04 -17.88
CA PRO A 111 -1.48 0.20 -18.93
C PRO A 111 -0.93 -1.11 -18.34
N VAL A 112 -1.63 -2.22 -18.59
CA VAL A 112 -1.33 -3.55 -18.01
C VAL A 112 0.03 -4.10 -18.43
N ASN A 113 0.67 -3.49 -19.43
CA ASN A 113 2.02 -3.81 -19.88
C ASN A 113 3.13 -3.06 -19.12
N GLN A 114 2.81 -2.10 -18.24
CA GLN A 114 3.79 -1.34 -17.47
C GLN A 114 3.96 -1.90 -16.04
N ARG A 115 4.70 -3.01 -15.92
CA ARG A 115 4.90 -3.72 -14.64
C ARG A 115 5.36 -2.81 -13.49
N ASP A 116 6.30 -1.90 -13.73
CA ASP A 116 6.82 -1.00 -12.68
C ASP A 116 5.77 0.01 -12.18
N LEU A 117 4.93 0.50 -13.09
CA LEU A 117 3.82 1.39 -12.75
C LEU A 117 2.78 0.65 -11.90
N LEU A 118 2.42 -0.57 -12.31
CA LEU A 118 1.49 -1.42 -11.56
C LEU A 118 2.02 -1.75 -10.17
N ARG A 119 3.31 -2.10 -10.05
CA ARG A 119 3.94 -2.37 -8.76
C ARG A 119 3.85 -1.17 -7.81
N ARG A 120 4.12 0.04 -8.32
CA ARG A 120 3.95 1.30 -7.57
C ARG A 120 2.49 1.55 -7.19
N CYS A 121 1.55 1.23 -8.08
CA CYS A 121 0.12 1.32 -7.78
C CYS A 121 -0.28 0.39 -6.64
N TYR A 122 0.10 -0.89 -6.69
CA TYR A 122 -0.16 -1.85 -5.62
C TYR A 122 0.46 -1.42 -4.30
N GLU A 123 1.69 -0.89 -4.35
CA GLU A 123 2.34 -0.32 -3.18
C GLU A 123 1.51 0.82 -2.57
N LYS A 124 1.04 1.75 -3.40
CA LYS A 124 0.20 2.87 -2.95
C LYS A 124 -1.12 2.39 -2.35
N ILE A 125 -1.74 1.36 -2.91
CA ILE A 125 -2.95 0.76 -2.33
C ILE A 125 -2.65 0.21 -0.93
N PHE A 126 -1.60 -0.60 -0.76
CA PHE A 126 -1.25 -1.14 0.55
C PHE A 126 -0.76 -0.08 1.54
N GLN A 127 -0.10 0.98 1.07
CA GLN A 127 0.25 2.15 1.87
C GLN A 127 -1.00 2.86 2.42
N ASN A 128 -2.07 2.94 1.62
CA ASN A 128 -3.34 3.52 2.03
C ASN A 128 -4.15 2.62 2.98
N LEU A 129 -3.91 1.31 3.00
CA LEU A 129 -4.54 0.46 4.00
C LEU A 129 -3.98 0.78 5.40
N GLN A 130 -4.85 0.66 6.40
CA GLN A 130 -4.43 0.77 7.79
C GLN A 130 -3.44 -0.36 8.13
N GLN A 131 -2.52 -0.09 9.06
CA GLN A 131 -1.54 -1.07 9.52
C GLN A 131 -2.20 -2.37 10.02
N ALA A 132 -3.39 -2.28 10.65
CA ALA A 132 -4.15 -3.44 11.10
C ALA A 132 -4.69 -4.26 9.92
N ASN A 133 -5.22 -3.61 8.88
CA ASN A 133 -5.70 -4.27 7.67
C ASN A 133 -4.56 -5.03 6.98
N CYS A 134 -3.39 -4.39 6.79
CA CYS A 134 -2.24 -5.06 6.19
C CYS A 134 -1.79 -6.29 7.00
N ARG A 135 -1.85 -6.25 8.34
CA ARG A 135 -1.50 -7.39 9.21
C ARG A 135 -2.40 -8.58 8.95
N VAL A 136 -3.71 -8.34 8.95
CA VAL A 136 -4.72 -9.40 8.75
C VAL A 136 -4.60 -10.00 7.35
N ILE A 137 -4.44 -9.18 6.32
CA ILE A 137 -4.28 -9.63 4.93
C ILE A 137 -3.00 -10.46 4.77
N ALA A 138 -1.87 -9.99 5.31
CA ALA A 138 -0.59 -10.68 5.21
C ALA A 138 -0.65 -12.09 5.84
N LYS A 139 -1.33 -12.26 6.97
CA LYS A 139 -1.52 -13.58 7.60
C LYS A 139 -2.22 -14.56 6.66
N ILE A 140 -3.29 -14.13 6.00
CA ILE A 140 -4.04 -14.97 5.07
C ILE A 140 -3.24 -15.26 3.80
N TYR A 141 -2.52 -14.27 3.27
CA TYR A 141 -1.67 -14.43 2.09
C TYR A 141 -0.54 -15.42 2.34
N ILE A 142 0.17 -15.32 3.48
CA ILE A 142 1.20 -16.28 3.87
C ILE A 142 0.60 -17.68 4.02
N ARG A 143 -0.56 -17.83 4.66
CA ARG A 143 -1.22 -19.13 4.82
C ARG A 143 -1.60 -19.75 3.47
N LEU A 144 -2.01 -18.92 2.50
CA LEU A 144 -2.32 -19.39 1.16
C LEU A 144 -1.05 -19.82 0.40
N ALA A 145 0.04 -19.05 0.53
CA ALA A 145 1.33 -19.36 -0.09
C ALA A 145 2.02 -20.57 0.56
N GLU A 146 1.84 -20.76 1.87
CA GLU A 146 2.48 -21.79 2.67
C GLU A 146 1.55 -22.25 3.82
N PRO A 147 0.64 -23.21 3.57
CA PRO A 147 -0.34 -23.66 4.57
C PRO A 147 0.28 -24.18 5.87
N HIS A 148 1.46 -24.81 5.79
CA HIS A 148 2.18 -25.38 6.93
C HIS A 148 3.37 -24.51 7.37
N LYS A 149 3.28 -23.19 7.14
CA LYS A 149 4.35 -22.21 7.37
C LYS A 149 5.04 -22.36 8.71
N GLN A 150 4.27 -22.41 9.81
CA GLN A 150 4.85 -22.42 11.16
C GLN A 150 5.56 -23.74 11.48
N ALA A 151 5.15 -24.87 10.89
CA ALA A 151 5.78 -26.15 11.11
C ALA A 151 7.06 -26.32 10.26
N GLN A 152 7.01 -25.89 8.99
CA GLN A 152 8.13 -26.08 8.06
C GLN A 152 9.18 -24.96 8.14
N TYR A 153 8.72 -23.73 8.42
CA TYR A 153 9.49 -22.49 8.41
C TYR A 153 9.14 -21.61 9.62
N PRO A 154 9.45 -22.06 10.84
CA PRO A 154 9.09 -21.39 12.08
C PRO A 154 9.81 -20.04 12.22
N TYR A 155 9.11 -18.97 12.63
CA TYR A 155 9.72 -17.64 12.82
C TYR A 155 10.72 -17.57 13.97
N ASN A 156 10.60 -18.46 14.95
CA ASN A 156 11.50 -18.49 16.11
C ASN A 156 12.75 -19.34 15.87
N GLY A 157 12.93 -19.91 14.67
CA GLY A 157 14.07 -20.77 14.34
C GLY A 157 14.01 -22.18 14.93
N ARG A 158 12.97 -22.56 15.69
CA ARG A 158 12.89 -23.89 16.34
C ARG A 158 12.36 -24.93 15.36
N LYS A 159 13.23 -25.82 14.87
CA LYS A 159 12.87 -26.85 13.88
C LYS A 159 13.21 -28.25 14.39
N HIS A 160 12.32 -29.21 14.13
CA HIS A 160 12.59 -30.62 14.42
C HIS A 160 13.36 -31.26 13.26
N VAL A 161 14.56 -31.76 13.54
CA VAL A 161 15.43 -32.44 12.58
C VAL A 161 15.84 -33.77 13.19
N GLN A 162 15.56 -34.88 12.49
CA GLN A 162 15.89 -36.25 12.94
C GLN A 162 15.41 -36.56 14.37
N GLY A 163 14.19 -36.15 14.71
CA GLY A 163 13.58 -36.41 16.03
C GLY A 163 14.09 -35.52 17.17
N LYS A 164 15.02 -34.58 16.91
CA LYS A 164 15.51 -33.62 17.89
C LYS A 164 15.07 -32.19 17.54
N THR A 165 14.68 -31.42 18.55
CA THR A 165 14.41 -29.98 18.39
C THR A 165 15.75 -29.23 18.37
N GLN A 166 16.02 -28.52 17.28
CA GLN A 166 17.20 -27.69 17.15
C GLN A 166 16.80 -26.21 17.00
N GLN A 167 17.59 -25.34 17.60
CA GLN A 167 17.44 -23.89 17.51
C GLN A 167 18.34 -23.37 16.39
N PHE A 168 17.72 -22.86 15.33
CA PHE A 168 18.39 -22.18 14.23
C PHE A 168 18.24 -20.67 14.38
N ASN A 169 19.02 -19.92 13.58
CA ASN A 169 18.72 -18.51 13.37
C ASN A 169 17.35 -18.39 12.64
N PRO A 170 16.43 -17.50 13.05
CA PRO A 170 15.20 -17.24 12.31
C PRO A 170 15.41 -17.05 10.80
N GLU A 171 16.51 -16.43 10.39
CA GLU A 171 16.79 -16.21 8.97
C GLU A 171 17.16 -17.52 8.22
N GLU A 172 17.66 -18.54 8.92
CA GLU A 172 17.96 -19.87 8.35
C GLU A 172 16.69 -20.72 8.17
N THR A 173 15.63 -20.44 8.92
CA THR A 173 14.32 -21.10 8.77
C THR A 173 13.38 -20.33 7.84
N LYS A 174 13.87 -19.29 7.16
CA LYS A 174 13.11 -18.50 6.19
C LYS A 174 12.74 -19.35 4.97
N PRO A 175 11.48 -19.30 4.48
CA PRO A 175 11.12 -19.98 3.23
C PRO A 175 11.90 -19.41 2.05
N PRO A 176 12.27 -20.23 1.04
CA PRO A 176 12.99 -19.76 -0.15
C PRO A 176 12.24 -18.67 -0.94
N TRP A 177 10.92 -18.66 -0.87
CA TRP A 177 10.07 -17.66 -1.52
C TRP A 177 9.95 -16.35 -0.75
N TRP A 178 10.40 -16.29 0.50
CA TRP A 178 10.27 -15.06 1.30
C TRP A 178 11.15 -13.96 0.69
N PRO A 179 10.65 -12.72 0.55
CA PRO A 179 11.36 -11.68 -0.18
C PRO A 179 12.70 -11.31 0.46
N LEU A 180 13.70 -11.07 -0.39
CA LEU A 180 14.99 -10.52 0.02
C LEU A 180 14.80 -9.14 0.66
N GLY A 181 15.55 -8.87 1.73
CA GLY A 181 15.48 -7.61 2.48
C GLY A 181 14.25 -7.48 3.38
N VAL A 182 13.36 -8.48 3.45
CA VAL A 182 12.27 -8.53 4.44
C VAL A 182 12.65 -9.50 5.55
N THR A 183 12.55 -9.04 6.80
CA THR A 183 12.88 -9.81 7.99
C THR A 183 11.96 -11.03 8.10
N HIS A 184 12.48 -12.19 8.52
CA HIS A 184 11.63 -13.36 8.77
C HIS A 184 10.92 -13.26 10.13
N ARG A 185 9.80 -12.52 10.16
CA ARG A 185 8.95 -12.34 11.35
C ARG A 185 7.48 -12.46 11.01
N GLU A 186 6.65 -12.72 12.02
CA GLU A 186 5.21 -12.67 11.87
C GLU A 186 4.74 -11.29 11.42
N PRO A 187 3.64 -11.20 10.63
CA PRO A 187 3.14 -9.93 10.13
C PRO A 187 2.88 -8.86 11.19
N ASP A 188 2.56 -9.26 12.42
CA ASP A 188 2.31 -8.32 13.53
C ASP A 188 3.58 -7.64 14.04
N HIS A 189 4.74 -8.23 13.76
CA HIS A 189 6.05 -7.77 14.20
C HIS A 189 6.89 -7.15 13.08
N LEU A 190 6.40 -7.15 11.84
CA LEU A 190 7.03 -6.44 10.74
C LEU A 190 6.71 -4.93 10.78
N PRO A 191 7.65 -4.04 10.44
CA PRO A 191 7.32 -2.65 10.14
C PRO A 191 6.38 -2.58 8.92
N LYS A 192 5.63 -1.48 8.77
CA LYS A 192 4.61 -1.37 7.71
C LYS A 192 5.21 -1.52 6.32
N SER A 193 6.35 -0.87 6.07
CA SER A 193 7.10 -0.96 4.81
C SER A 193 7.45 -2.40 4.42
N GLU A 194 8.08 -3.16 5.32
CA GLU A 194 8.41 -4.57 5.08
C GLU A 194 7.18 -5.45 4.86
N ARG A 195 6.10 -5.19 5.60
CA ARG A 195 4.83 -5.89 5.40
C ARG A 195 4.24 -5.62 4.02
N ILE A 196 4.32 -4.37 3.53
CA ILE A 196 3.88 -4.00 2.20
C ILE A 196 4.74 -4.68 1.14
N ALA A 197 6.07 -4.66 1.30
CA ALA A 197 6.99 -5.36 0.41
C ALA A 197 6.67 -6.87 0.32
N LEU A 198 6.37 -7.50 1.45
CA LEU A 198 5.90 -8.88 1.51
C LEU A 198 4.57 -9.10 0.77
N LEU A 199 3.58 -8.25 1.00
CA LEU A 199 2.27 -8.34 0.32
C LEU A 199 2.41 -8.21 -1.20
N ILE A 200 3.21 -7.25 -1.68
CA ILE A 200 3.50 -7.08 -3.11
C ILE A 200 4.22 -8.28 -3.67
N HIS A 201 5.22 -8.82 -2.95
CA HIS A 201 5.93 -10.01 -3.38
C HIS A 201 4.99 -11.21 -3.58
N ILE A 202 4.13 -11.49 -2.59
CA ILE A 202 3.13 -12.57 -2.69
C ILE A 202 2.17 -12.34 -3.86
N LEU A 203 1.70 -11.09 -4.04
CA LEU A 203 0.79 -10.71 -5.13
C LEU A 203 1.41 -10.87 -6.52
N CYS A 204 2.68 -10.48 -6.67
CA CYS A 204 3.31 -10.31 -7.99
C CYS A 204 4.17 -11.49 -8.43
N GLU A 205 4.88 -12.13 -7.49
CA GLU A 205 6.00 -13.04 -7.78
C GLU A 205 5.66 -14.52 -7.53
N LEU A 206 4.66 -14.82 -6.71
CA LEU A 206 4.33 -16.21 -6.34
C LEU A 206 3.31 -16.88 -7.28
N ARG A 207 2.93 -16.18 -8.36
CA ARG A 207 1.98 -16.70 -9.34
C ARG A 207 2.47 -17.96 -10.02
N THR A 208 3.63 -17.90 -10.65
CA THR A 208 4.16 -19.02 -11.45
C THR A 208 4.72 -20.13 -10.57
N SER A 209 5.41 -19.77 -9.48
CA SER A 209 6.11 -20.72 -8.60
C SER A 209 5.19 -21.45 -7.62
N HIS A 210 4.14 -20.78 -7.12
CA HIS A 210 3.25 -21.32 -6.08
C HIS A 210 1.77 -21.32 -6.51
N GLY A 211 1.47 -20.96 -7.75
CA GLY A 211 0.09 -20.90 -8.25
C GLY A 211 -0.78 -19.86 -7.55
N ILE A 212 -0.17 -18.80 -6.98
CA ILE A 212 -0.86 -17.75 -6.23
C ILE A 212 -1.37 -16.69 -7.20
N THR A 213 -2.67 -16.75 -7.53
CA THR A 213 -3.32 -15.79 -8.42
C THR A 213 -4.08 -14.72 -7.63
N ALA A 214 -4.30 -13.55 -8.25
CA ALA A 214 -5.15 -12.50 -7.69
C ALA A 214 -6.52 -13.02 -7.26
N ARG A 215 -7.14 -13.89 -8.06
CA ARG A 215 -8.42 -14.53 -7.74
C ARG A 215 -8.35 -15.37 -6.45
N LYS A 216 -7.29 -16.16 -6.25
CA LYS A 216 -7.12 -16.95 -5.01
C LYS A 216 -6.91 -16.04 -3.80
N LEU A 217 -6.11 -14.98 -3.96
CA LEU A 217 -5.87 -13.99 -2.91
C LEU A 217 -7.16 -13.25 -2.53
N ARG A 218 -7.97 -12.85 -3.52
CA ARG A 218 -9.29 -12.23 -3.33
C ARG A 218 -10.23 -13.14 -2.56
N ASN A 219 -10.33 -14.41 -2.96
CA ASN A 219 -11.18 -15.39 -2.28
C ASN A 219 -10.75 -15.62 -0.83
N ALA A 220 -9.44 -15.72 -0.57
CA ALA A 220 -8.91 -15.85 0.77
C ALA A 220 -9.17 -14.58 1.61
N GLY A 221 -9.05 -13.39 1.01
CA GLY A 221 -9.33 -12.10 1.64
C GLY A 221 -10.78 -11.95 2.13
N ARG A 222 -11.77 -12.56 1.45
CA ARG A 222 -13.18 -12.54 1.89
C ARG A 222 -13.37 -13.12 3.30
N LEU A 223 -12.55 -14.08 3.71
CA LEU A 223 -12.62 -14.67 5.06
C LEU A 223 -12.33 -13.67 6.17
N VAL A 224 -11.62 -12.58 5.85
CA VAL A 224 -11.18 -11.56 6.82
C VAL A 224 -11.73 -10.17 6.50
N GLN A 225 -12.64 -10.04 5.53
CA GLN A 225 -13.19 -8.75 5.11
C GLN A 225 -13.85 -7.96 6.26
N HIS A 226 -14.49 -8.68 7.19
CA HIS A 226 -15.14 -8.10 8.38
C HIS A 226 -14.16 -7.47 9.37
N GLN A 227 -12.85 -7.76 9.25
CA GLN A 227 -11.79 -7.17 10.08
C GLN A 227 -11.13 -5.96 9.40
N ILE A 228 -11.53 -5.63 8.17
CA ILE A 228 -10.99 -4.50 7.42
C ILE A 228 -11.81 -3.26 7.76
N ALA A 229 -11.16 -2.29 8.38
CA ALA A 229 -11.77 -1.02 8.75
C ALA A 229 -10.94 0.18 8.27
N PRO A 230 -11.57 1.31 7.92
CA PRO A 230 -13.00 1.44 7.68
C PRO A 230 -13.42 0.71 6.38
N THR A 231 -14.72 0.47 6.18
CA THR A 231 -15.26 -0.41 5.13
C THR A 231 -14.87 0.04 3.72
N GLU A 232 -14.69 1.34 3.50
CA GLU A 232 -14.29 1.93 2.22
C GLU A 232 -12.91 1.42 1.77
N ARG A 233 -12.08 0.93 2.69
CA ARG A 233 -10.79 0.30 2.36
C ARG A 233 -10.95 -1.01 1.58
N LEU A 234 -12.13 -1.63 1.60
CA LEU A 234 -12.42 -2.80 0.75
C LEU A 234 -12.41 -2.43 -0.73
N GLN A 235 -12.83 -1.22 -1.10
CA GLN A 235 -12.80 -0.76 -2.50
C GLN A 235 -11.38 -0.72 -3.06
N LEU A 236 -10.40 -0.33 -2.23
CA LEU A 236 -8.98 -0.36 -2.62
C LEU A 236 -8.50 -1.79 -2.90
N LEU A 237 -8.98 -2.78 -2.14
CA LEU A 237 -8.63 -4.18 -2.35
C LEU A 237 -9.32 -4.76 -3.59
N ASP A 238 -10.60 -4.47 -3.80
CA ASP A 238 -11.31 -4.90 -5.00
C ASP A 238 -10.62 -4.39 -6.27
N GLU A 239 -10.18 -3.13 -6.26
CA GLU A 239 -9.47 -2.54 -7.38
C GLU A 239 -8.07 -3.17 -7.57
N LEU A 240 -7.32 -3.39 -6.48
CA LEU A 240 -6.04 -4.10 -6.53
C LEU A 240 -6.18 -5.47 -7.19
N TYR A 241 -7.20 -6.24 -6.82
CA TYR A 241 -7.43 -7.55 -7.41
C TYR A 241 -7.89 -7.45 -8.87
N ARG A 242 -8.77 -6.50 -9.20
CA ARG A 242 -9.23 -6.28 -10.58
C ARG A 242 -8.05 -5.99 -11.51
N VAL A 243 -7.23 -5.00 -11.17
CA VAL A 243 -6.06 -4.60 -11.98
C VAL A 243 -5.05 -5.74 -12.08
N ARG A 244 -4.81 -6.48 -10.99
CA ARG A 244 -3.89 -7.62 -11.03
C ARG A 244 -4.44 -8.77 -11.88
N GLU A 245 -5.73 -9.05 -11.85
CA GLU A 245 -6.34 -10.05 -12.74
C GLU A 245 -6.21 -9.66 -14.23
N GLU A 246 -6.30 -8.37 -14.56
CA GLU A 246 -6.05 -7.87 -15.91
C GLU A 246 -4.58 -8.01 -16.33
N GLU A 247 -3.64 -7.69 -15.43
CA GLU A 247 -2.21 -7.93 -15.65
C GLU A 247 -1.91 -9.42 -15.85
N GLU A 248 -2.48 -10.31 -15.02
CA GLU A 248 -2.30 -11.76 -15.16
C GLU A 248 -2.79 -12.28 -16.51
N LYS A 249 -3.95 -11.80 -17.00
CA LYS A 249 -4.47 -12.14 -18.34
C LYS A 249 -3.55 -11.64 -19.45
N PHE A 250 -3.02 -10.42 -19.32
CA PHE A 250 -2.05 -9.88 -20.26
C PHE A 250 -0.78 -10.73 -20.32
N LEU A 251 -0.24 -11.14 -19.16
CA LEU A 251 0.94 -11.99 -19.06
C LEU A 251 0.70 -13.38 -19.69
N ASP A 252 -0.46 -13.99 -19.46
CA ASP A 252 -0.81 -15.28 -20.08
C ASP A 252 -0.93 -15.18 -21.60
N ALA A 253 -1.56 -14.11 -22.09
CA ALA A 253 -1.68 -13.84 -23.52
C ALA A 253 -0.33 -13.50 -24.18
N ALA A 254 0.64 -13.00 -23.42
CA ALA A 254 2.00 -12.78 -23.90
C ALA A 254 2.81 -14.08 -23.96
N ILE A 255 2.70 -14.95 -22.94
CA ILE A 255 3.34 -16.27 -22.94
C ILE A 255 2.78 -17.15 -24.06
N GLY A 256 1.45 -17.17 -24.23
CA GLY A 256 0.81 -17.93 -25.31
C GLY A 256 1.09 -17.42 -26.73
N ARG A 257 1.71 -16.24 -26.88
CA ARG A 257 2.19 -15.70 -28.16
C ARG A 257 3.65 -16.07 -28.45
N LEU A 258 4.38 -16.58 -27.46
CA LEU A 258 5.78 -16.98 -27.57
C LEU A 258 5.96 -18.50 -27.73
N LEU A 259 4.87 -19.26 -27.67
CA LEU A 259 4.78 -20.70 -27.94
C LEU A 259 4.07 -20.91 -29.28
#